data_AF-A0A7W1CLB6-F1
#
_entry.id   AF-A0A7W1CLB6-F1
#
_cell.length_a   1.000
_cell.length_b   1.000
_cell.length_c   1.000
_cell.angle_alpha   90.00
_cell.angle_beta   90.00
_cell.angle_gamma   90.00
#
_symmetry.space_group_name_H-M   'P 1'
#
loop_
_entity.id
_entity.type
_entity.pdbx_description
1 polymer ?
#
loop_
_entity_poly.entity_id
_entity_poly.type
_entity_poly.pdbx_seq_one_letter_code
_entity_poly.pdbx_strand_id
1 'polypeptide(L)' 'MSARADAPHARSLIEEGAQLVDVLPASIYDQERLPGAINLPLEKLDADSAASALDPQRKVVVYCFDQH' A
#
# COMPACT_ATOMS: atom_id res chain seq x y z
N MET A 1 -7.84 5.92 -12.42
CA MET A 1 -8.42 6.91 -11.50
C MET A 1 -8.13 6.48 -10.08
N SER A 2 -7.60 7.37 -9.24
CA SER A 2 -7.47 7.12 -7.79
C SER A 2 -8.74 7.60 -7.08
N ALA A 3 -9.22 6.84 -6.10
CA ALA A 3 -10.30 7.24 -5.20
C ALA A 3 -9.84 7.06 -3.75
N ARG A 4 -10.29 7.92 -2.85
CA ARG A 4 -10.14 7.68 -1.41
C ARG A 4 -11.11 6.58 -0.99
N ALA A 5 -10.64 5.65 -0.19
CA ALA A 5 -11.44 4.62 0.46
C ALA A 5 -11.35 4.82 1.97
N ASP A 6 -12.45 4.63 2.68
CA ASP A 6 -12.42 4.47 4.13
C ASP A 6 -11.91 3.06 4.50
N ALA A 7 -11.69 2.81 5.80
CA ALA A 7 -11.16 1.52 6.25
C ALA A 7 -12.06 0.31 5.90
N PRO A 8 -13.41 0.38 6.04
CA PRO A 8 -14.29 -0.70 5.60
C PRO A 8 -14.20 -1.00 4.10
N HIS A 9 -14.22 0.03 3.25
CA HIS A 9 -14.11 -0.14 1.80
C HIS A 9 -12.72 -0.71 1.45
N ALA A 10 -11.64 -0.16 2.02
CA ALA A 10 -10.29 -0.68 1.81
C ALA A 10 -10.19 -2.16 2.16
N ARG A 11 -10.79 -2.60 3.28
CA ARG A 11 -10.86 -4.01 3.67
C ARG A 11 -11.56 -4.88 2.62
N SER A 12 -12.73 -4.44 2.11
CA SER A 12 -13.45 -5.16 1.05
C SER A 12 -12.58 -5.33 -0.20
N LEU A 13 -11.84 -4.29 -0.60
CA LEU A 13 -10.96 -4.37 -1.77
C LEU A 13 -9.81 -5.36 -1.55
N ILE A 14 -9.25 -5.40 -0.34
CA ILE A 14 -8.18 -6.35 0.04
C ILE A 14 -8.72 -7.78 0.00
N GLU A 15 -9.93 -8.02 0.52
CA GLU A 15 -10.61 -9.32 0.46
C GLU A 15 -10.94 -9.75 -0.98
N GLU A 16 -11.21 -8.80 -1.88
CA GLU A 16 -11.33 -9.02 -3.34
C GLU A 16 -9.98 -9.25 -4.05
N GLY A 17 -8.86 -9.23 -3.33
CA GLY A 17 -7.53 -9.51 -3.86
C GLY A 17 -6.72 -8.29 -4.28
N ALA A 18 -7.10 -7.09 -3.87
CA ALA A 18 -6.26 -5.91 -4.04
C ALA A 18 -4.90 -6.06 -3.31
N GLN A 19 -3.87 -5.44 -3.87
CA GLN A 19 -2.55 -5.34 -3.27
C GLN A 19 -2.54 -4.23 -2.24
N LEU A 20 -2.34 -4.58 -0.97
CA LEU A 20 -2.18 -3.60 0.10
C LEU A 20 -0.75 -3.09 0.11
N VAL A 21 -0.55 -1.78 0.01
CA VAL A 21 0.76 -1.14 -0.05
C VAL A 21 0.90 -0.16 1.11
N ASP A 22 1.92 -0.38 1.93
CA ASP A 22 2.34 0.53 2.99
C ASP A 22 3.48 1.40 2.46
N VAL A 23 3.26 2.72 2.39
CA VAL A 23 4.28 3.68 1.94
C VAL A 23 5.04 4.36 3.08
N LEU A 24 4.87 3.90 4.32
CA LEU A 24 5.67 4.35 5.46
C LEU A 24 7.13 3.91 5.36
N PRO A 25 8.06 4.60 6.07
CA PRO A 25 9.45 4.16 6.17
C PRO A 25 9.55 2.70 6.63
N ALA A 26 10.50 1.96 6.09
CA ALA A 26 10.71 0.54 6.40
C ALA A 26 10.86 0.30 7.92
N SER A 27 11.50 1.23 8.63
CA SER A 27 11.65 1.16 10.09
C SER A 27 10.32 1.20 10.84
N ILE A 28 9.28 1.85 10.31
CA ILE A 28 7.92 1.86 10.89
C ILE A 28 7.18 0.57 10.52
N TYR A 29 7.25 0.16 9.25
CA TYR A 29 6.67 -1.09 8.76
C TYR A 29 7.19 -2.33 9.50
N ASP A 30 8.46 -2.32 9.91
CA ASP A 30 9.08 -3.39 10.68
C ASP A 30 8.61 -3.42 12.15
N GLN A 31 8.16 -2.30 12.70
CA GLN A 31 7.60 -2.22 14.05
C GLN A 31 6.16 -2.75 14.07
N GLU A 32 5.31 -2.20 13.20
CA GLU A 32 3.92 -2.62 13.06
C GLU A 32 3.46 -2.47 11.61
N ARG A 33 2.71 -3.46 11.12
CA ARG A 33 2.17 -3.47 9.76
C ARG A 33 0.87 -4.22 9.68
N LEU A 34 0.06 -3.86 8.69
CA LEU A 34 -1.11 -4.64 8.33
C LEU A 34 -0.66 -5.98 7.69
N PRO A 35 -1.27 -7.12 8.07
CA PRO A 35 -0.93 -8.42 7.48
C PRO A 35 -1.05 -8.40 5.95
N GLY A 36 -0.04 -8.92 5.27
CA GLY A 36 -0.01 -9.01 3.81
C GLY A 36 0.31 -7.71 3.07
N ALA A 37 0.55 -6.59 3.78
CA ALA A 37 0.97 -5.35 3.15
C ALA A 37 2.37 -5.48 2.52
N ILE A 38 2.57 -4.89 1.34
CA ILE A 38 3.86 -4.73 0.67
C ILE A 38 4.43 -3.37 1.11
N ASN A 39 5.65 -3.33 1.64
CA ASN A 39 6.30 -2.06 1.95
C ASN A 39 6.95 -1.45 0.71
N LEU A 40 6.48 -0.28 0.30
CA LEU A 40 7.07 0.55 -0.74
C LEU A 40 7.23 1.98 -0.19
N PRO A 41 8.29 2.26 0.58
CA PRO A 41 8.48 3.55 1.24
C PRO A 41 8.36 4.72 0.26
N LEU A 42 7.56 5.74 0.59
CA LEU A 42 7.28 6.88 -0.28
C LEU A 42 8.57 7.57 -0.78
N GLU A 43 9.59 7.66 0.07
CA GLU A 43 10.90 8.24 -0.23
C GLU A 43 11.66 7.50 -1.35
N LYS A 44 11.32 6.23 -1.60
CA LYS A 44 11.94 5.35 -2.59
C LYS A 44 10.95 4.93 -3.68
N LEU A 45 9.73 5.44 -3.65
CA LEU A 45 8.67 5.04 -4.57
C LEU A 45 8.86 5.72 -5.93
N ASP A 46 9.16 4.91 -6.93
CA ASP A 46 9.29 5.29 -8.32
C ASP A 46 8.66 4.23 -9.24
N ALA A 47 8.74 4.43 -10.55
CA ALA A 47 8.15 3.50 -11.52
C ALA A 47 8.79 2.10 -11.46
N ASP A 48 10.10 2.02 -11.26
CA ASP A 48 10.84 0.76 -11.30
C ASP A 48 10.58 -0.08 -10.04
N SER A 49 10.59 0.55 -8.86
CA SER A 49 10.24 -0.07 -7.59
C SER A 49 8.77 -0.54 -7.58
N ALA A 50 7.85 0.27 -8.09
CA ALA A 50 6.44 -0.11 -8.22
C ALA A 50 6.25 -1.27 -9.19
N ALA A 51 6.88 -1.24 -10.37
CA ALA A 51 6.79 -2.31 -11.36
C ALA A 51 7.43 -3.62 -10.88
N SER A 52 8.45 -3.55 -10.04
CA SER A 52 9.11 -4.73 -9.48
C SER A 52 8.31 -5.39 -8.35
N ALA A 53 7.46 -4.63 -7.66
CA ALA A 53 6.73 -5.09 -6.48
C ALA A 53 5.24 -5.35 -6.72
N LEU A 54 4.64 -4.74 -7.74
CA LEU A 54 3.20 -4.75 -7.96
C LEU A 54 2.81 -5.43 -9.28
N ASP A 55 1.75 -6.23 -9.21
CA ASP A 55 1.08 -6.75 -10.40
C ASP A 55 0.16 -5.65 -10.99
N PRO A 56 0.39 -5.18 -12.24
CA PRO A 56 -0.43 -4.15 -12.86
C PRO A 56 -1.86 -4.59 -13.19
N GLN A 57 -2.16 -5.89 -13.15
CA GLN A 57 -3.52 -6.43 -13.37
C GLN A 57 -4.38 -6.42 -12.11
N ARG A 58 -3.79 -6.16 -10.94
CA ARG A 58 -4.49 -6.17 -9.65
C ARG A 58 -4.70 -4.75 -9.13
N LYS A 59 -5.87 -4.50 -8.52
CA LYS A 59 -6.16 -3.25 -7.81
C LYS A 59 -5.09 -3.01 -6.74
N VAL A 60 -4.75 -1.75 -6.48
CA VAL A 60 -3.80 -1.35 -5.43
C VAL A 60 -4.52 -0.48 -4.41
N VAL A 61 -4.38 -0.83 -3.13
CA VAL A 61 -4.81 -0.02 -1.99
C VAL A 61 -3.55 0.49 -1.31
N VAL A 62 -3.28 1.80 -1.44
CA VAL A 62 -2.16 2.45 -0.76
C VAL A 62 -2.66 3.05 0.55
N TYR A 63 -1.96 2.80 1.65
CA TYR A 63 -2.12 3.56 2.88
C TYR A 63 -0.83 4.24 3.28
N CYS A 64 -1.00 5.43 3.86
CA CYS A 64 0.06 6.21 4.47
C CYS A 64 -0.47 6.75 5.79
N PHE A 65 0.44 7.14 6.67
CA PHE A 65 0.14 7.94 7.84
C PHE A 65 1.03 9.17 7.80
N ASP A 66 0.42 10.32 7.59
CA ASP A 66 1.09 11.61 7.64
C ASP A 66 0.54 12.38 8.84
N GLN A 67 1.43 12.85 9.72
CA GLN A 67 1.06 13.63 10.92
C GLN A 67 1.25 15.14 10.72
N HIS A 68 1.34 15.60 9.48
CA HIS A 68 1.56 17.01 9.15
C HIS A 68 0.34 17.70 8.55
#